data_AF-A0A7J4MW79-F1
#
_entry.id   AF-A0A7J4MW79-F1
#
_cell.length_a   1.000
_cell.length_b   1.000
_cell.length_c   1.000
_cell.angle_alpha   90.00
_cell.angle_beta   90.00
_cell.angle_gamma   90.00
#
_symmetry.space_group_name_H-M   'P 1'
#
loop_
_entity.id
_entity.type
_entity.pdbx_description
1 polymer ?
#
loop_
_entity_poly.entity_id
_entity_poly.type
_entity_poly.pdbx_seq_one_letter_code
_entity_poly.pdbx_strand_id
1 'polypeptide(L)'
;MKMVIRPRHMISLGGYIVELEFPYRNLIVVNPTDEHIKIEVPVFDEEWIEEHRKLGLKIVPVGDDDNYLSLWRREKALLEASD
;
A
#
# COMPACT_ATOMS: atom_id res chain seq x y z
N MET A 1 -11.33 -0.57 11.20
CA MET A 1 -10.38 0.36 11.88
C MET A 1 -9.83 1.28 10.79
N LYS A 2 -9.52 2.55 11.08
CA LYS A 2 -8.99 3.46 10.05
C LYS A 2 -7.56 3.84 10.35
N MET A 3 -6.73 3.92 9.31
CA MET A 3 -5.37 4.44 9.39
C MET A 3 -5.23 5.66 8.49
N VAL A 4 -4.42 6.62 8.90
CA VAL A 4 -4.12 7.83 8.12
C VAL A 4 -2.75 7.67 7.47
N ILE A 5 -2.70 7.75 6.15
CA ILE A 5 -1.45 7.82 5.39
C ILE A 5 -1.13 9.29 5.18
N ARG A 6 0.00 9.73 5.74
CA ARG A 6 0.46 11.12 5.60
C ARG A 6 0.81 11.43 4.14
N PRO A 7 0.81 12.72 3.76
CA PRO A 7 1.38 13.18 2.50
C PRO A 7 2.78 12.61 2.28
N ARG A 8 3.11 12.28 1.02
CA ARG A 8 4.44 11.79 0.62
C ARG A 8 4.98 10.68 1.52
N HIS A 9 4.11 9.75 1.92
CA HIS A 9 4.47 8.67 2.84
C HIS A 9 4.12 7.29 2.27
N MET A 10 4.82 6.27 2.76
CA MET A 10 4.58 4.88 2.40
C MET A 10 4.59 3.98 3.62
N ILE A 11 3.74 2.95 3.59
CA ILE A 11 3.61 1.94 4.65
C ILE A 11 3.43 0.56 4.04
N SER A 12 3.56 -0.46 4.88
CA SER A 12 3.33 -1.86 4.53
C SER A 12 2.17 -2.43 5.35
N LEU A 13 1.31 -3.21 4.72
CA LEU A 13 0.10 -3.80 5.33
C LEU A 13 0.19 -5.32 5.56
N GLY A 14 1.38 -5.93 5.50
CA GLY A 14 1.53 -7.38 5.72
C GLY A 14 0.92 -7.89 7.03
N GLY A 15 1.03 -7.12 8.12
CA GLY A 15 0.41 -7.44 9.41
C GLY A 15 -1.07 -7.06 9.54
N TYR A 16 -1.67 -6.48 8.50
CA TYR A 16 -3.07 -6.05 8.45
C TYR A 16 -3.89 -6.82 7.42
N ILE A 17 -3.29 -7.75 6.69
CA ILE A 17 -4.01 -8.75 5.90
C ILE A 17 -4.42 -9.86 6.87
N VAL A 18 -5.72 -10.14 6.92
CA VAL A 18 -6.28 -11.12 7.88
C VAL A 18 -6.76 -12.41 7.21
N GLU A 19 -6.93 -12.40 5.89
CA GLU A 19 -7.45 -13.55 5.16
C GLU A 19 -6.35 -14.56 4.80
N LEU A 20 -6.68 -15.84 4.96
CA LEU A 20 -5.81 -16.96 4.62
C LEU A 20 -5.71 -17.19 3.11
N GLU A 21 -6.78 -16.86 2.37
CA GLU A 21 -6.88 -17.03 0.91
C GLU A 21 -6.66 -15.71 0.15
N PHE A 22 -5.82 -14.81 0.69
CA PHE A 22 -5.43 -13.58 0.01
C PHE A 22 -4.18 -13.81 -0.86
N PRO A 23 -4.16 -13.41 -2.15
CA PRO A 23 -3.09 -13.81 -3.08
C PRO A 23 -1.76 -13.08 -2.88
N TYR A 24 -1.69 -12.11 -1.96
CA TYR A 24 -0.50 -11.31 -1.69
C TYR A 24 -0.08 -11.41 -0.23
N ARG A 25 1.20 -11.67 0.03
CA ARG A 25 1.72 -11.66 1.40
C ARG A 25 1.86 -10.26 2.01
N ASN A 26 1.84 -9.22 1.17
CA ASN A 26 1.97 -7.84 1.62
C ASN A 26 1.39 -6.86 0.58
N LEU A 27 0.92 -5.71 1.04
CA LEU A 27 0.60 -4.56 0.20
C LEU A 27 1.46 -3.38 0.65
N ILE A 28 2.23 -2.80 -0.28
CA ILE A 28 2.89 -1.53 -0.06
C ILE A 28 1.92 -0.44 -0.49
N VAL A 29 1.55 0.42 0.46
CA VAL A 29 0.68 1.57 0.22
C VAL A 29 1.55 2.81 0.13
N VAL A 30 1.42 3.53 -0.98
CA VAL A 30 2.17 4.75 -1.24
C VAL A 30 1.16 5.88 -1.42
N ASN A 31 1.32 6.96 -0.65
CA ASN A 31 0.58 8.20 -0.83
C ASN A 31 1.46 9.22 -1.57
N PRO A 32 1.30 9.37 -2.90
CA PRO A 32 2.03 10.36 -3.68
C PRO A 32 1.44 11.78 -3.56
N THR A 33 0.30 11.93 -2.89
CA THR A 33 -0.41 13.21 -2.80
C THR A 33 0.14 14.08 -1.68
N ASP A 34 -0.23 15.37 -1.71
CA ASP A 34 0.08 16.33 -0.65
C ASP A 34 -1.00 16.36 0.46
N GLU A 35 -1.98 15.45 0.40
CA GLU A 35 -3.10 15.35 1.33
C GLU A 35 -3.01 14.10 2.22
N HIS A 36 -3.67 14.14 3.37
CA HIS A 36 -3.82 12.98 4.25
C HIS A 36 -4.94 12.08 3.73
N ILE A 37 -4.63 10.80 3.45
CA ILE A 37 -5.64 9.85 2.98
C ILE A 37 -5.94 8.83 4.09
N LYS A 38 -7.22 8.64 4.40
CA LYS A 38 -7.68 7.62 5.32
C LYS A 38 -7.93 6.33 4.57
N ILE A 39 -7.43 5.22 5.10
CA ILE A 39 -7.64 3.88 4.55
C ILE A 39 -8.33 3.00 5.58
N GLU A 40 -9.18 2.10 5.11
CA GLU A 40 -9.80 1.07 5.94
C GLU A 40 -8.83 -0.09 6.15
N VAL A 41 -8.74 -0.59 7.38
CA VAL A 41 -8.00 -1.81 7.73
C VAL A 41 -8.83 -2.64 8.73
N PRO A 42 -8.70 -3.98 8.75
CA PRO A 42 -7.77 -4.80 7.97
C PRO A 42 -8.18 -4.95 6.48
N VAL A 43 -7.29 -5.57 5.70
CA VAL A 43 -7.53 -5.92 4.29
C VAL A 43 -8.18 -7.30 4.23
N PHE A 44 -9.33 -7.39 3.56
CA PHE A 44 -10.11 -8.62 3.45
C PHE A 44 -10.03 -9.23 2.05
N ASP A 45 -10.19 -8.42 1.00
CA ASP A 45 -10.27 -8.91 -0.36
C ASP A 45 -9.49 -8.02 -1.34
N GLU A 46 -9.39 -8.46 -2.59
CA GLU A 46 -8.67 -7.75 -3.63
C GLU A 46 -9.40 -6.46 -4.06
N GLU A 47 -10.71 -6.34 -3.81
CA GLU A 47 -11.48 -5.13 -4.14
C GLU A 47 -10.91 -3.92 -3.37
N TRP A 48 -10.42 -4.16 -2.15
CA TRP A 48 -9.70 -3.18 -1.35
C TRP A 48 -8.61 -2.45 -2.15
N ILE A 49 -7.85 -3.16 -3.01
CA ILE A 49 -6.76 -2.58 -3.80
C ILE A 49 -7.30 -1.54 -4.77
N GLU A 50 -8.37 -1.87 -5.49
CA GLU A 50 -8.96 -0.99 -6.50
C GLU A 50 -9.69 0.20 -5.86
N GLU A 51 -10.36 -0.01 -4.74
CA GLU A 51 -10.99 1.06 -3.96
C GLU A 51 -9.96 2.09 -3.51
N HIS A 52 -8.83 1.65 -2.96
CA HIS A 52 -7.80 2.55 -2.46
C HIS A 52 -7.00 3.22 -3.58
N ARG A 53 -6.85 2.58 -4.74
CA ARG A 53 -6.33 3.23 -5.96
C ARG A 53 -7.18 4.41 -6.40
N LYS A 54 -8.51 4.31 -6.30
CA LYS A 54 -9.44 5.41 -6.63
C LYS A 54 -9.30 6.61 -5.68
N LEU A 55 -8.75 6.41 -4.48
CA LEU A 55 -8.45 7.50 -3.54
C LEU A 55 -7.15 8.25 -3.90
N GLY A 56 -6.46 7.88 -4.97
CA GLY A 56 -5.17 8.47 -5.36
C GLY A 56 -3.95 7.80 -4.72
N LEU A 57 -4.15 6.70 -4.00
CA LEU A 57 -3.05 5.89 -3.48
C LEU A 57 -2.49 4.98 -4.56
N LYS A 58 -1.17 4.78 -4.54
CA LYS A 58 -0.55 3.70 -5.31
C LYS A 58 -0.42 2.48 -4.39
N ILE A 59 -1.09 1.40 -4.78
CA ILE A 59 -1.02 0.12 -4.07
C ILE A 59 -0.16 -0.83 -4.91
N VAL A 60 0.92 -1.31 -4.30
CA VAL A 60 1.85 -2.29 -4.90
C VAL A 60 1.67 -3.63 -4.16
N PRO A 61 0.97 -4.59 -4.78
CA PRO A 61 0.88 -5.93 -4.26
C PRO A 61 2.24 -6.62 -4.29
N VAL A 62 2.52 -7.42 -3.26
CA VAL A 62 3.76 -8.20 -3.13
C VAL A 62 3.36 -9.66 -2.97
N GLY A 63 3.62 -10.45 -4.00
CA GLY A 63 3.46 -11.90 -3.98
C GLY A 63 4.63 -12.61 -3.29
N ASP A 64 4.56 -13.94 -3.28
CA ASP A 64 5.58 -14.78 -2.64
C ASP A 64 6.93 -14.74 -3.37
N ASP A 65 6.90 -14.71 -4.70
CA ASP A 65 8.10 -14.69 -5.54
C ASP A 65 8.75 -13.29 -5.66
N ASP A 66 8.07 -12.25 -5.18
CA ASP A 66 8.59 -10.88 -5.24
C ASP A 66 9.71 -10.64 -4.24
N ASN A 67 10.56 -9.64 -4.49
CA ASN A 67 11.47 -9.12 -3.48
C ASN A 67 10.89 -7.84 -2.86
N TYR A 68 10.34 -7.97 -1.64
CA TYR A 68 9.75 -6.85 -0.90
C TYR A 68 10.70 -5.65 -0.78
N LEU A 69 11.96 -5.88 -0.41
CA LEU A 69 12.92 -4.80 -0.17
C LEU A 69 13.24 -4.03 -1.45
N SER A 70 13.36 -4.74 -2.58
CA SER A 70 13.58 -4.12 -3.89
C SER A 70 12.38 -3.27 -4.32
N LEU A 71 11.16 -3.79 -4.17
CA LEU A 71 9.94 -3.04 -4.48
C LEU A 71 9.82 -1.80 -3.58
N TRP A 72 10.01 -1.95 -2.28
CA TRP A 72 9.97 -0.84 -1.32
C TRP A 72 10.97 0.27 -1.70
N ARG A 73 12.24 -0.09 -1.95
CA ARG A 73 13.27 0.88 -2.33
C ARG A 73 12.94 1.59 -3.64
N ARG A 74 12.43 0.87 -4.64
CA ARG A 74 12.00 1.45 -5.91
C ARG A 74 10.91 2.48 -5.70
N GLU A 75 9.84 2.11 -4.99
CA GLU A 75 8.71 3.01 -4.76
C GLU A 75 9.10 4.21 -3.90
N LYS A 76 10.03 4.02 -2.95
CA LYS A 76 10.54 5.11 -2.13
C LYS A 76 11.31 6.12 -2.97
N ALA A 77 12.20 5.65 -3.84
CA ALA A 77 12.95 6.52 -4.74
C ALA A 77 12.03 7.30 -5.69
N LEU A 78 10.97 6.67 -6.21
CA LEU A 78 9.98 7.34 -7.05
C LEU A 78 9.19 8.41 -6.29
N LEU A 79 8.82 8.12 -5.04
CA LEU A 79 8.11 9.06 -4.17
C LEU A 79 8.96 10.30 -3.87
N GLU A 80 10.25 10.10 -3.56
CA GLU A 80 11.22 11.17 -3.28
C GLU A 80 11.61 11.97 -4.54
N ALA A 81 11.54 11.38 -5.73
CA ALA A 81 11.82 12.06 -6.99
C ALA A 81 10.66 12.89 -7.54
N SER A 82 9.46 12.79 -6.93
CA SER A 82 8.26 13.50 -7.36
C SER A 82 8.07 14.87 -6.68
N ASP A 83 9.12 15.37 -6.01
CA ASP A 83 9.22 16.69 -5.36
C ASP A 83 9.93 17.73 -6.23
#